data_AF-A0A3D2TMV3-F1
#
_entry.id   AF-A0A3D2TMV3-F1
#
_cell.length_a   1.000
_cell.length_b   1.000
_cell.length_c   1.000
_cell.angle_alpha   90.00
_cell.angle_beta   90.00
_cell.angle_gamma   90.00
#
_symmetry.space_group_name_H-M   'P 1'
#
loop_
_entity.id
_entity.type
_entity.pdbx_description
1 polymer ?
#
loop_
_entity_poly.entity_id
_entity_poly.type
_entity_poly.pdbx_seq_one_letter_code
_entity_poly.pdbx_strand_id
1 'polypeptide(L)'
;MILLIDNYDSFVHNLARYFQRLGQETIVVRNDAIHVDSIRRMAPQAIILSPGPCTPNEAGNSLDIVRSLHTEYPMLGICLGHQTIAAAMGATIVRAESPMHGRTSEVKHDQSQLF
;
A
#
# COMPACT_ATOMS: atom_id res chain seq x y z
N MET A 1 15.85 -4.33 -0.58
CA MET A 1 14.68 -4.62 -1.44
C MET A 1 13.40 -4.13 -0.77
N ILE A 2 12.50 -3.54 -1.57
CA ILE A 2 11.15 -3.09 -1.21
C ILE A 2 10.13 -4.14 -1.68
N LEU A 3 9.25 -4.56 -0.78
CA LEU A 3 8.12 -5.45 -1.09
C LEU A 3 6.90 -4.61 -1.49
N LEU A 4 6.37 -4.82 -2.68
CA LEU A 4 5.08 -4.28 -3.12
C LEU A 4 4.02 -5.37 -3.02
N ILE A 5 2.99 -5.10 -2.24
CA ILE A 5 1.79 -5.94 -2.15
C ILE A 5 0.80 -5.44 -3.20
N ASP A 6 0.57 -6.28 -4.21
CA ASP A 6 -0.37 -6.05 -5.29
C ASP A 6 -1.79 -6.44 -4.85
N ASN A 7 -2.64 -5.43 -4.66
CA ASN A 7 -4.07 -5.60 -4.44
C ASN A 7 -4.85 -5.68 -5.76
N TYR A 8 -4.30 -6.36 -6.77
CA TYR A 8 -4.87 -6.48 -8.11
C TYR A 8 -5.02 -5.13 -8.83
N ASP A 9 -3.99 -4.30 -8.77
CA ASP A 9 -3.95 -2.99 -9.41
C ASP A 9 -3.22 -3.00 -10.75
N SER A 10 -3.75 -2.21 -11.69
CA SER A 10 -3.15 -2.08 -13.02
C SER A 10 -1.88 -1.23 -13.04
N PHE A 11 -1.58 -0.49 -11.95
CA PHE A 11 -0.47 0.45 -11.87
C PHE A 11 0.63 0.05 -10.88
N VAL A 12 0.54 -1.10 -10.19
CA VAL A 12 1.56 -1.56 -9.23
C VAL A 12 2.96 -1.64 -9.84
N HIS A 13 3.06 -2.07 -11.11
CA HIS A 13 4.33 -2.13 -11.83
C HIS A 13 4.90 -0.76 -12.19
N ASN A 14 4.06 0.29 -12.27
CA ASN A 14 4.56 1.66 -12.38
C ASN A 14 5.26 2.08 -11.09
N LEU A 15 4.67 1.76 -9.93
CA LEU A 15 5.30 2.02 -8.63
C LEU A 15 6.65 1.28 -8.54
N ALA A 16 6.66 -0.02 -8.79
CA ALA A 16 7.88 -0.83 -8.76
C ALA A 16 8.97 -0.25 -9.66
N ARG A 17 8.63 0.10 -10.90
CA ARG A 17 9.56 0.71 -11.87
C ARG A 17 10.15 2.02 -11.36
N TYR A 18 9.39 2.89 -10.70
CA TYR A 18 9.93 4.14 -10.17
C TYR A 18 10.95 3.92 -9.07
N PHE A 19 10.70 2.96 -8.16
CA PHE A 19 11.69 2.58 -7.14
C PHE A 19 12.95 1.95 -7.76
N GLN A 20 12.79 1.09 -8.77
CA GLN A 20 13.92 0.53 -9.53
C GLN A 20 14.77 1.61 -10.19
N ARG A 21 14.14 2.66 -10.75
CA ARG A 21 14.87 3.82 -11.31
C ARG A 21 15.65 4.61 -10.27
N LEU A 22 15.25 4.53 -9.00
CA LEU A 22 15.98 5.10 -7.85
C LEU A 22 17.04 4.14 -7.29
N GLY A 23 17.34 3.04 -7.98
CA GLY A 23 18.33 2.05 -7.58
C GLY A 23 17.85 1.08 -6.50
N GLN A 24 16.54 1.02 -6.22
CA GLN A 24 15.98 0.09 -5.24
C GLN A 24 15.56 -1.22 -5.92
N GLU A 25 15.97 -2.34 -5.33
CA GLU A 25 15.40 -3.64 -5.71
C GLU A 25 13.95 -3.73 -5.25
N THR A 26 13.07 -4.27 -6.09
CA THR A 26 11.65 -4.40 -5.78
C THR A 26 11.13 -5.79 -6.11
N ILE A 27 10.25 -6.32 -5.26
CA ILE A 27 9.47 -7.52 -5.54
C ILE A 27 7.98 -7.19 -5.46
N VAL A 28 7.20 -7.63 -6.45
CA VAL A 28 5.73 -7.47 -6.46
C VAL A 28 5.10 -8.82 -6.18
N VAL A 29 4.24 -8.91 -5.17
CA VAL A 29 3.53 -10.14 -4.80
C VAL A 29 2.07 -9.82 -4.53
N ARG A 30 1.16 -10.67 -5.00
CA ARG A 30 -0.28 -10.48 -4.77
C ARG A 30 -0.64 -10.65 -3.30
N ASN A 31 -1.66 -9.91 -2.86
CA ASN A 31 -2.12 -9.88 -1.47
C ASN A 31 -2.59 -11.24 -0.92
N ASP A 32 -2.95 -12.19 -1.77
CA ASP A 32 -3.40 -13.54 -1.43
C ASP A 32 -2.29 -14.59 -1.52
N ALA A 33 -1.17 -14.25 -2.15
CA ALA A 33 -0.03 -15.13 -2.36
C ALA A 33 1.07 -14.98 -1.28
N ILE A 34 0.92 -14.03 -0.35
CA ILE A 34 1.91 -13.75 0.68
C ILE A 34 1.27 -13.58 2.06
N HIS A 35 1.97 -14.08 3.08
CA HIS A 35 1.56 -14.03 4.48
C HIS A 35 2.65 -13.42 5.35
N VAL A 36 2.27 -12.96 6.55
CA VAL A 36 3.13 -12.29 7.54
C VAL A 36 4.46 -13.01 7.77
N ASP A 37 4.44 -14.32 8.01
CA ASP A 37 5.65 -15.09 8.29
C ASP A 37 6.62 -15.15 7.10
N SER A 38 6.07 -15.19 5.88
CA SER A 38 6.88 -15.15 4.67
C SER A 38 7.53 -13.77 4.48
N ILE A 39 6.84 -12.70 4.84
CA ILE A 39 7.39 -11.34 4.82
C ILE A 39 8.52 -11.20 5.85
N ARG A 40 8.32 -11.70 7.08
CA ARG A 40 9.37 -11.69 8.10
C ARG A 40 10.62 -12.46 7.67
N ARG A 41 10.45 -13.64 7.05
CA ARG A 41 11.57 -14.41 6.49
C ARG A 41 12.25 -13.70 5.32
N MET A 42 11.47 -13.00 4.49
CA MET A 42 11.97 -12.21 3.36
C MET A 42 12.75 -10.97 3.82
N ALA A 43 12.42 -10.44 5.01
CA ALA A 43 13.06 -9.27 5.63
C ALA A 43 13.23 -8.08 4.66
N PRO A 44 12.14 -7.57 4.06
CA PRO A 44 12.21 -6.40 3.20
C PRO A 44 12.62 -5.15 4.00
N GLN A 45 13.16 -4.14 3.32
CA GLN A 45 13.51 -2.86 3.95
C GLN A 45 12.28 -1.98 4.19
N ALA A 46 11.26 -2.12 3.33
CA ALA A 46 10.00 -1.39 3.40
C ALA A 46 8.90 -2.17 2.67
N ILE A 47 7.65 -1.86 3.00
CA ILE A 47 6.46 -2.47 2.38
C ILE A 47 5.63 -1.37 1.72
N ILE A 48 5.21 -1.59 0.49
CA ILE A 48 4.31 -0.71 -0.24
C ILE A 48 3.02 -1.45 -0.52
N LEU A 49 1.89 -0.88 -0.14
CA LEU A 49 0.56 -1.41 -0.49
C LEU A 49 0.04 -0.66 -1.70
N SER A 50 -0.17 -1.38 -2.80
CA SER A 50 -0.66 -0.80 -4.05
C SER A 50 -2.11 -0.29 -3.91
N PRO A 51 -2.58 0.51 -4.88
CA PRO A 51 -4.01 0.67 -5.12
C PRO A 51 -4.68 -0.69 -5.36
N GLY A 52 -6.00 -0.70 -5.50
CA GLY A 52 -6.76 -1.89 -5.85
C GLY A 52 -8.26 -1.59 -5.88
N PRO A 53 -9.09 -2.54 -6.35
CA PRO A 53 -10.54 -2.46 -6.24
C PRO A 53 -11.00 -2.77 -4.80
N CYS A 54 -12.29 -2.65 -4.55
CA CYS A 54 -12.95 -3.07 -3.29
C CYS A 54 -12.57 -2.22 -2.08
N THR A 55 -12.98 -2.67 -0.89
CA THR A 55 -12.68 -2.05 0.42
C THR A 55 -11.51 -2.74 1.12
N PRO A 56 -10.87 -2.12 2.12
CA PRO A 56 -9.80 -2.77 2.90
C PRO A 56 -10.16 -4.14 3.49
N ASN A 57 -11.43 -4.36 3.84
CA ASN A 57 -11.89 -5.64 4.40
C ASN A 57 -11.90 -6.79 3.38
N GLU A 58 -11.84 -6.46 2.08
CA GLU A 58 -11.88 -7.40 0.96
C GLU A 58 -10.49 -7.55 0.31
N ALA A 59 -9.48 -6.81 0.78
CA ALA A 59 -8.15 -6.71 0.18
C ALA A 59 -7.21 -7.88 0.57
N GLY A 60 -7.72 -9.11 0.56
CA GLY A 60 -6.95 -10.32 0.89
C GLY A 60 -6.22 -10.21 2.23
N ASN A 61 -4.94 -10.58 2.27
CA ASN A 61 -4.15 -10.53 3.50
C ASN A 61 -3.64 -9.12 3.86
N SER A 62 -3.92 -8.09 3.05
CA SER A 62 -3.31 -6.77 3.22
C SER A 62 -3.62 -6.14 4.58
N LEU A 63 -4.85 -6.29 5.08
CA LEU A 63 -5.24 -5.74 6.38
C LEU A 63 -4.47 -6.41 7.54
N ASP A 64 -4.36 -7.74 7.49
CA ASP A 64 -3.63 -8.51 8.51
C ASP A 64 -2.13 -8.28 8.45
N ILE A 65 -1.58 -8.10 7.24
CA ILE A 65 -0.19 -7.70 7.03
C ILE A 65 0.09 -6.36 7.71
N VAL A 66 -0.73 -5.33 7.49
CA VAL A 66 -0.51 -4.04 8.14
C VAL A 66 -0.62 -4.17 9.66
N ARG A 67 -1.70 -4.79 10.17
CA ARG A 67 -1.90 -4.98 11.62
C ARG A 67 -0.69 -5.64 12.28
N SER A 68 -0.15 -6.67 11.64
CA SER A 68 0.93 -7.47 12.21
C SER A 68 2.31 -6.82 12.08
N LEU A 69 2.54 -6.02 11.03
CA LEU A 69 3.90 -5.64 10.62
C LEU A 69 4.17 -4.12 10.63
N HIS A 70 3.17 -3.26 10.87
CA HIS A 70 3.35 -1.80 10.79
C HIS A 70 4.37 -1.22 11.78
N THR A 71 4.65 -1.92 12.89
CA THR A 71 5.69 -1.54 13.86
C THR A 71 7.06 -2.12 13.52
N GLU A 72 7.13 -3.10 12.62
CA GLU A 72 8.36 -3.80 12.25
C GLU A 72 8.99 -3.22 10.97
N TYR A 73 8.15 -2.78 10.04
CA TYR A 73 8.58 -2.28 8.73
C TYR A 73 7.95 -0.92 8.41
N PRO A 74 8.71 0.03 7.84
CA PRO A 74 8.12 1.24 7.30
C PRO A 74 7.17 0.87 6.15
N MET A 75 5.98 1.47 6.14
CA MET A 75 4.92 1.20 5.17
C MET A 75 4.47 2.46 4.44
N LEU A 76 4.26 2.34 3.13
CA LEU A 76 3.60 3.36 2.31
C LEU A 76 2.38 2.75 1.60
N GLY A 77 1.20 3.31 1.85
CA GLY A 77 -0.04 2.89 1.19
C GLY A 77 -0.49 3.90 0.15
N ILE A 78 -0.90 3.42 -1.03
CA ILE A 78 -1.43 4.25 -2.11
C ILE A 78 -2.89 3.88 -2.37
N CYS A 79 -3.80 4.86 -2.38
CA CYS A 79 -5.23 4.64 -2.61
C CYS A 79 -5.82 3.59 -1.65
N LEU A 80 -6.21 2.40 -2.13
CA LEU A 80 -6.65 1.28 -1.28
C LEU A 80 -5.59 0.95 -0.21
N GLY A 81 -4.31 0.95 -0.55
CA GLY A 81 -3.24 0.74 0.43
C GLY A 81 -3.25 1.76 1.57
N HIS A 82 -3.55 3.03 1.28
CA HIS A 82 -3.69 4.08 2.30
C HIS A 82 -4.91 3.82 3.20
N GLN A 83 -6.04 3.46 2.60
CA GLN A 83 -7.26 3.11 3.32
C GLN A 83 -7.05 1.88 4.21
N THR A 84 -6.31 0.88 3.74
CA THR A 84 -5.98 -0.32 4.52
C THR A 84 -5.12 0.00 5.74
N ILE A 85 -4.15 0.92 5.60
CA ILE A 85 -3.38 1.39 6.75
C ILE A 85 -4.29 2.08 7.76
N ALA A 86 -5.12 3.03 7.32
CA ALA A 86 -6.03 3.74 8.19
C ALA A 86 -7.01 2.79 8.91
N ALA A 87 -7.60 1.83 8.18
CA ALA A 87 -8.51 0.83 8.73
C ALA A 87 -7.81 -0.11 9.74
N ALA A 88 -6.57 -0.51 9.48
CA ALA A 88 -5.78 -1.30 10.42
C ALA A 88 -5.54 -0.55 11.75
N MET A 89 -5.45 0.78 11.70
CA MET A 89 -5.32 1.67 12.86
C MET A 89 -6.66 2.08 13.49
N GLY A 90 -7.78 1.49 13.05
CA GLY A 90 -9.10 1.73 13.62
C GLY A 90 -9.89 2.89 13.00
N ALA A 91 -9.41 3.49 11.91
CA ALA A 91 -10.18 4.51 11.19
C ALA A 91 -11.36 3.90 10.42
N THR A 92 -12.42 4.70 10.25
CA THR A 92 -13.58 4.33 9.43
C THR A 92 -13.41 4.87 8.01
N ILE A 93 -13.52 4.01 7.01
CA ILE A 93 -13.50 4.39 5.60
C ILE A 93 -14.92 4.63 5.12
N VAL A 94 -15.22 5.85 4.68
CA VAL A 94 -16.54 6.26 4.21
C VAL A 94 -16.52 6.58 2.72
N ARG A 95 -17.68 6.52 2.07
CA ARG A 95 -17.81 6.94 0.68
C ARG A 95 -17.67 8.45 0.55
N ALA A 96 -16.93 8.89 -0.46
CA ALA A 96 -16.92 10.28 -0.87
C ALA A 96 -18.28 10.68 -1.45
N GLU A 97 -18.59 11.98 -1.41
CA GLU A 97 -19.84 12.54 -1.93
C GLU A 97 -19.99 12.35 -3.44
N SER A 98 -18.88 12.31 -4.18
CA SER A 98 -18.88 12.12 -5.63
C SER A 98 -17.61 11.42 -6.11
N PRO A 99 -17.67 10.68 -7.25
CA PRO A 99 -16.50 10.07 -7.86
C PRO A 99 -15.61 11.13 -8.54
N MET A 100 -14.30 11.05 -8.31
CA MET A 100 -13.30 12.00 -8.84
C MET A 100 -12.39 11.43 -9.93
N HIS A 101 -12.76 10.29 -10.52
CA HIS A 101 -11.93 9.61 -11.53
C HIS A 101 -11.67 10.50 -12.77
N GLY A 102 -10.41 10.54 -13.24
CA GLY A 102 -10.01 11.32 -14.41
C GLY A 102 -9.90 12.84 -14.17
N ARG A 103 -9.92 13.28 -12.90
CA ARG A 103 -9.78 14.70 -12.52
C ARG A 103 -8.52 14.92 -11.70
N THR A 104 -8.00 16.14 -11.78
CA THR A 104 -6.92 16.61 -10.91
C THR A 104 -7.50 17.27 -9.66
N SER A 105 -6.72 17.30 -8.59
CA SER A 105 -7.08 17.99 -7.36
C SER A 105 -5.81 18.58 -6.73
N GLU A 106 -5.92 19.78 -6.17
CA GLU A 106 -4.86 20.34 -5.36
C GLU A 106 -4.86 19.68 -3.97
N VAL A 107 -3.69 19.28 -3.48
CA VAL A 107 -3.53 18.67 -2.15
C VAL A 107 -2.77 19.65 -1.27
N LYS A 108 -3.43 20.14 -0.20
CA LYS A 108 -2.75 20.90 0.85
C LYS A 108 -2.05 19.92 1.79
N HIS A 109 -0.78 20.13 2.06
CA HIS A 109 0.04 19.29 2.92
C HIS A 109 0.76 20.13 3.97
N ASP A 110 1.30 19.45 4.98
CA ASP A 110 1.98 20.05 6.14
C ASP A 110 3.50 20.22 5.95
N GLN A 111 4.01 19.94 4.74
CA GLN A 111 5.45 19.92 4.42
C GLN A 111 6.26 18.96 5.30
N SER A 112 5.63 17.91 5.82
CA SER A 112 6.34 16.81 6.47
C SER A 112 7.32 16.14 5.50
N GLN A 113 8.27 15.35 5.99
CA GLN A 113 9.35 14.80 5.16
C GLN A 113 8.91 14.02 3.91
N LEU A 114 7.67 13.50 3.89
CA LEU A 114 7.11 12.84 2.71
C LEU A 114 6.66 13.82 1.62
N PHE A 115 6.27 15.05 1.98
CA PHE A 115 5.66 16.06 1.12
C PHE A 115 6.54 17.31 0.95
#